data_AF-A0A0F9HJZ3-F1
#
_entry.id   AF-A0A0F9HJZ3-F1
#
_cell.length_a   1.000
_cell.length_b   1.000
_cell.length_c   1.000
_cell.angle_alpha   90.00
_cell.angle_beta   90.00
_cell.angle_gamma   90.00
#
_symmetry.space_group_name_H-M   'P 1'
#
loop_
_entity.id
_entity.type
_entity.pdbx_description
1 polymer ?
#
loop_
_entity_poly.entity_id
_entity_poly.type
_entity_poly.pdbx_seq_one_letter_code
_entity_poly.pdbx_strand_id
1 'polypeptide(L)'
;MSPLPARRAVAARVVPADKDKKRKERLADIKVQLHKELLENLNLSALDAASEADLRTEIIAIVSEALDEMGVVLNREERQSLNQDLYD
;
A
#
# COMPACT_ATOMS: atom_id res chain seq x y z
N MET A 1 16.70 54.08 -24.80
CA MET A 1 17.15 52.90 -24.04
C MET A 1 15.92 52.05 -23.77
N SER A 2 15.76 50.93 -24.47
CA SER A 2 14.57 50.06 -24.34
C SER A 2 14.83 48.97 -23.30
N PRO A 3 13.87 48.62 -22.41
CA PRO A 3 14.06 47.54 -21.46
C PRO A 3 13.76 46.18 -22.10
N LEU A 4 14.59 45.18 -21.80
CA LEU A 4 14.41 43.79 -22.22
C LEU A 4 13.26 43.13 -21.41
N PRO A 5 12.45 42.24 -22.02
CA PRO A 5 11.41 41.52 -21.31
C PRO A 5 12.04 40.41 -20.46
N ALA A 6 11.78 40.45 -19.15
CA ALA A 6 12.15 39.39 -18.22
C ALA A 6 11.37 38.11 -18.56
N ARG A 7 12.11 37.07 -18.95
CA ARG A 7 11.58 35.74 -19.24
C ARG A 7 11.05 35.13 -17.94
N ARG A 8 9.73 35.15 -17.75
CA ARG A 8 9.02 34.50 -16.63
C ARG A 8 9.39 33.02 -16.60
N ALA A 9 10.08 32.59 -15.54
CA ALA A 9 10.24 31.18 -15.21
C ALA A 9 8.86 30.61 -14.86
N VAL A 10 8.37 29.68 -15.68
CA VAL A 10 7.12 28.97 -15.41
C VAL A 10 7.44 27.94 -14.33
N ALA A 11 7.04 28.20 -13.09
CA ALA A 11 7.12 27.24 -12.01
C ALA A 11 6.29 25.99 -12.38
N ALA A 12 6.94 24.85 -12.52
CA ALA A 12 6.29 23.57 -12.77
C ALA A 12 5.37 23.23 -11.59
N ARG A 13 4.05 23.35 -11.80
CA ARG A 13 3.05 22.86 -10.85
C ARG A 13 2.98 21.34 -11.02
N VAL A 14 3.47 20.60 -10.02
CA VAL A 14 3.23 19.16 -9.91
C VAL A 14 1.72 18.94 -9.86
N VAL A 15 1.17 18.28 -10.87
CA VAL A 15 -0.27 18.14 -11.08
C VAL A 15 -0.83 17.10 -10.09
N PRO A 16 -2.00 17.32 -9.45
CA PRO A 16 -2.58 16.38 -8.47
C PRO A 16 -2.73 14.94 -8.97
N ALA A 17 -2.99 14.77 -10.27
CA ALA A 17 -3.16 13.46 -10.91
C ALA A 17 -1.93 12.55 -10.79
N ASP A 18 -0.72 13.11 -10.82
CA ASP A 18 0.52 12.33 -10.67
C ASP A 18 0.68 11.77 -9.26
N LYS A 19 0.14 12.45 -8.23
CA LYS A 19 0.20 11.98 -6.85
C LYS A 19 -0.76 10.82 -6.61
N ASP A 20 -1.98 10.90 -7.14
CA ASP A 20 -2.95 9.80 -7.04
C ASP A 20 -2.50 8.56 -7.79
N LYS A 21 -1.92 8.72 -8.99
CA LYS A 21 -1.35 7.61 -9.74
C LYS A 21 -0.24 6.90 -8.96
N LYS A 22 0.74 7.66 -8.45
CA LYS A 22 1.85 7.10 -7.65
C LYS A 22 1.37 6.40 -6.38
N ARG A 23 0.32 6.92 -5.74
CA ARG A 23 -0.28 6.27 -4.55
C ARG A 23 -0.87 4.91 -4.91
N LYS A 24 -1.62 4.82 -6.00
CA LYS A 24 -2.22 3.55 -6.46
C LYS A 24 -1.14 2.53 -6.84
N GLU A 25 -0.10 2.97 -7.54
CA GLU A 25 1.04 2.10 -7.89
C GLU A 25 1.72 1.58 -6.62
N ARG A 26 2.01 2.45 -5.64
CA ARG A 26 2.59 2.04 -4.36
C ARG A 26 1.72 1.03 -3.61
N LEU A 27 0.40 1.24 -3.58
CA LEU A 27 -0.54 0.31 -2.92
C LEU A 27 -0.57 -1.06 -3.62
N ALA A 28 -0.49 -1.09 -4.95
CA ALA A 28 -0.38 -2.34 -5.69
C ALA A 28 0.92 -3.09 -5.35
N ASP A 29 2.05 -2.38 -5.28
CA ASP A 29 3.34 -2.98 -4.89
C ASP A 29 3.30 -3.51 -3.46
N ILE A 30 2.76 -2.75 -2.51
CA ILE A 30 2.57 -3.18 -1.12
C ILE A 30 1.70 -4.44 -1.07
N LYS A 31 0.60 -4.48 -1.83
CA LYS A 31 -0.28 -5.65 -1.89
C LYS A 31 0.48 -6.90 -2.33
N VAL A 32 1.31 -6.81 -3.37
CA VAL A 32 2.12 -7.95 -3.85
C VAL A 32 3.10 -8.41 -2.77
N GLN A 33 3.77 -7.48 -2.08
CA GLN A 33 4.69 -7.86 -1.00
C GLN A 33 3.96 -8.54 0.16
N LEU A 34 2.80 -8.02 0.56
CA LEU A 34 2.02 -8.64 1.64
C LEU A 34 1.51 -10.04 1.29
N HIS A 35 1.14 -10.31 0.04
CA HIS A 35 0.82 -11.68 -0.37
C HIS A 35 2.02 -12.61 -0.23
N LYS A 36 3.23 -12.11 -0.54
CA LYS A 36 4.46 -12.88 -0.37
C LYS A 36 4.73 -13.17 1.12
N GLU A 37 4.64 -12.15 1.97
CA GLU A 37 4.80 -12.30 3.42
C GLU A 37 3.78 -13.28 4.01
N LEU A 38 2.53 -13.24 3.53
CA LEU A 38 1.51 -14.22 3.92
C LEU A 38 1.90 -15.63 3.48
N LEU A 39 2.37 -15.83 2.25
CA LEU A 39 2.80 -17.17 1.81
C LEU A 39 4.02 -17.70 2.59
N GLU A 40 4.90 -16.82 3.05
CA GLU A 40 6.10 -17.20 3.79
C GLU A 40 5.81 -17.47 5.28
N ASN A 41 4.89 -16.73 5.89
CA ASN A 41 4.65 -16.78 7.34
C ASN A 41 3.37 -17.52 7.74
N LEU A 42 2.39 -17.64 6.83
CA LEU A 42 1.14 -18.31 7.17
C LEU A 42 1.38 -19.82 7.27
N ASN A 43 0.88 -20.42 8.35
CA ASN A 43 0.99 -21.85 8.53
C ASN A 43 0.01 -22.61 7.62
N LEU A 44 0.44 -22.85 6.38
CA LEU A 44 -0.37 -23.54 5.37
C LEU A 44 -0.82 -24.95 5.82
N SER A 45 -0.07 -25.59 6.71
CA SER A 45 -0.42 -26.93 7.23
C SER A 45 -1.56 -26.91 8.25
N ALA A 46 -1.84 -25.76 8.87
CA ALA A 46 -2.93 -25.59 9.82
C ALA A 46 -4.23 -25.09 9.16
N LEU A 47 -4.19 -24.72 7.88
CA LEU A 47 -5.32 -24.13 7.16
C LEU A 47 -6.57 -25.01 7.13
N ASP A 48 -6.39 -26.34 6.98
CA ASP A 48 -7.52 -27.28 6.91
C ASP A 48 -8.28 -27.40 8.24
N ALA A 49 -7.67 -27.02 9.37
CA ALA A 49 -8.23 -27.12 10.71
C ALA A 49 -8.56 -25.75 11.35
N ALA A 50 -8.04 -24.66 10.79
CA ALA A 50 -8.26 -23.32 11.29
C ALA A 50 -9.69 -22.85 10.98
N SER A 51 -10.33 -22.18 11.94
CA SER A 51 -11.58 -21.50 11.64
C SER A 51 -11.31 -20.27 10.76
N GLU A 52 -12.32 -19.82 10.00
CA GLU A 52 -12.21 -18.58 9.22
C GLU A 52 -11.85 -17.37 10.11
N ALA A 53 -12.33 -17.35 11.36
CA ALA A 53 -12.03 -16.28 12.31
C ALA A 53 -10.56 -16.30 12.77
N ASP A 54 -9.99 -17.49 12.96
CA ASP A 54 -8.57 -17.64 13.32
C ASP A 54 -7.69 -17.25 12.14
N LEU A 55 -8.04 -17.69 10.93
CA LEU A 55 -7.35 -17.28 9.71
C LEU A 55 -7.40 -15.76 9.50
N ARG A 56 -8.52 -15.11 9.84
CA ARG A 56 -8.69 -13.63 9.80
C ARG A 56 -7.73 -12.96 10.75
N THR A 57 -7.62 -13.50 11.95
CA THR A 57 -6.73 -12.97 12.97
C THR A 57 -5.26 -13.13 12.56
N GLU A 58 -4.87 -14.30 12.06
CA GLU A 58 -3.50 -14.60 11.63
C GLU A 58 -3.06 -13.68 10.48
N ILE A 59 -3.90 -13.54 9.44
CA ILE A 59 -3.62 -12.67 8.29
C ILE A 59 -3.43 -11.22 8.74
N ILE A 60 -4.31 -10.71 9.62
CA ILE A 60 -4.21 -9.32 10.11
C ILE A 60 -2.93 -9.12 10.93
N ALA A 61 -2.52 -10.12 11.72
CA ALA A 61 -1.29 -10.06 12.50
C ALA A 61 -0.06 -9.97 11.58
N ILE A 62 0.09 -10.91 10.64
CA ILE A 62 1.21 -10.95 9.68
C ILE A 62 1.26 -9.66 8.85
N VAL A 63 0.12 -9.19 8.36
CA VAL A 63 0.06 -7.96 7.56
C VAL A 63 0.46 -6.74 8.37
N SER A 64 0.05 -6.66 9.63
CA SER A 64 0.40 -5.53 10.50
C SER A 64 1.91 -5.51 10.78
N GLU A 65 2.50 -6.66 11.07
CA GLU A 65 3.95 -6.80 11.28
C GLU A 65 4.74 -6.44 10.01
N ALA A 66 4.36 -7.00 8.86
CA ALA A 66 5.01 -6.70 7.59
C ALA A 66 4.93 -5.21 7.20
N LEU A 67 3.78 -4.55 7.45
CA LEU A 67 3.63 -3.11 7.22
C LEU A 67 4.55 -2.29 8.13
N ASP A 68 4.69 -2.69 9.40
CA ASP A 68 5.59 -2.04 10.35
C ASP A 68 7.06 -2.21 9.94
N GLU A 69 7.47 -3.40 9.50
CA GLU A 69 8.83 -3.67 8.99
C GLU A 69 9.16 -2.88 7.72
N MET A 70 8.20 -2.77 6.80
CA MET A 70 8.34 -1.94 5.60
C MET A 70 8.30 -0.43 5.89
N GLY A 71 7.97 -0.02 7.12
CA GLY A 71 7.76 1.39 7.47
C GLY A 71 6.60 2.03 6.71
N VAL A 72 5.58 1.25 6.36
CA VAL A 72 4.43 1.68 5.58
C VAL A 72 3.26 1.99 6.50
N VAL A 73 2.89 3.27 6.56
CA VAL A 73 1.67 3.71 7.24
C VAL A 73 0.58 3.97 6.21
N LEU A 74 -0.55 3.28 6.37
CA LEU A 74 -1.74 3.45 5.55
C LEU A 74 -2.81 4.24 6.29
N ASN A 75 -3.64 4.96 5.54
CA ASN A 75 -4.84 5.54 6.11
C ASN A 75 -5.94 4.47 6.33
N ARG A 76 -7.03 4.86 6.99
CA ARG A 76 -8.13 3.93 7.34
C ARG A 76 -8.76 3.26 6.12
N GLU A 77 -9.02 4.01 5.05
CA GLU A 77 -9.67 3.49 3.84
C GLU A 77 -8.73 2.54 3.09
N GLU A 78 -7.46 2.93 2.94
CA GLU A 78 -6.41 2.11 2.33
C GLU A 78 -6.24 0.78 3.10
N ARG A 79 -6.19 0.83 4.43
CA ARG A 79 -6.07 -0.37 5.27
C ARG A 79 -7.29 -1.27 5.15
N GLN A 80 -8.49 -0.70 5.12
CA GLN A 80 -9.72 -1.49 4.96
C GLN A 80 -9.77 -2.17 3.59
N SER A 81 -9.46 -1.44 2.51
CA SER A 81 -9.41 -2.00 1.16
C SER A 81 -8.36 -3.09 1.06
N LEU A 82 -7.16 -2.85 1.60
CA LEU A 82 -6.07 -3.81 1.58
C LEU A 82 -6.43 -5.10 2.33
N ASN A 83 -7.04 -5.00 3.51
CA ASN A 83 -7.44 -6.18 4.28
C ASN A 83 -8.53 -6.99 3.57
N GLN A 84 -9.48 -6.34 2.89
CA GLN A 84 -10.48 -7.03 2.07
C GLN A 84 -9.81 -7.74 0.88
N ASP A 85 -8.93 -7.03 0.20
CA ASP A 85 -8.19 -7.49 -0.97
C ASP A 85 -7.20 -8.64 -0.70
N LEU A 86 -6.77 -8.83 0.55
CA LEU A 86 -5.93 -9.95 0.99
C LEU A 86 -6.76 -11.17 1.40
N TYR A 87 -8.08 -10.98 1.50
CA TYR A 87 -9.04 -12.01 1.88
C TYR A 87 -9.75 -12.65 0.69
N ASP A 88 -9.92 -11.89 -0.39
CA ASP A 88 -10.49 -12.32 -1.68
C ASP A 88 -9.42 -12.95 -2.59
#